data_AF-A0A2G6VNB6-F1
#
_entry.id   AF-A0A2G6VNB6-F1
#
_cell.length_a   1.000
_cell.length_b   1.000
_cell.length_c   1.000
_cell.angle_alpha   90.00
_cell.angle_beta   90.00
_cell.angle_gamma   90.00
#
_symmetry.space_group_name_H-M   'P 1'
#
loop_
_entity.id
_entity.type
_entity.pdbx_description
1 polymer ?
#
loop_
_entity_poly.entity_id
_entity_poly.type
_entity_poly.pdbx_seq_one_letter_code
_entity_poly.pdbx_strand_id
1 'polypeptide(L)'
;MKKLAFALLSLYSITINAQEIKILNTKEYLRNGSKEFILFCELKNNSKETIILPLPVETVGNNNTNSFNYFYLIETFPNNAFIIEESPPAIMTKKAKLTSDNILICKPFSTLKFNFDTKYITKNDVYFDDKIKFKHLALIYRPFDLTDEEKKENLSDELVNSNFYKKKIKSKSFSIKKT
;
A
#
# COMPACT_ATOMS: atom_id res chain seq x y z
N MET A 1 -15.40 15.92 46.81
CA MET A 1 -15.43 14.93 45.71
C MET A 1 -16.01 15.55 44.42
N LYS A 2 -15.23 16.26 43.59
CA LYS A 2 -15.62 16.64 42.20
C LYS A 2 -14.36 16.97 41.37
N LYS A 3 -13.51 15.99 41.06
CA LYS A 3 -12.37 16.15 40.13
C LYS A 3 -12.13 14.90 39.24
N LEU A 4 -13.17 14.11 38.99
CA LEU A 4 -13.07 12.87 38.19
C LEU A 4 -13.81 12.91 36.84
N ALA A 5 -14.60 13.96 36.56
CA ALA A 5 -15.41 14.00 35.34
C ALA A 5 -14.69 14.57 34.10
N PHE A 6 -13.52 15.22 34.25
CA PHE A 6 -12.80 15.82 33.11
C PHE A 6 -11.84 14.85 32.38
N ALA A 7 -11.52 13.71 32.99
CA ALA A 7 -10.62 12.72 32.37
C ALA A 7 -11.33 11.81 31.35
N LEU A 8 -12.66 11.70 31.38
CA LEU A 8 -13.41 10.88 30.42
C LEU A 8 -13.74 11.60 29.10
N LEU A 9 -13.79 12.93 29.08
CA LEU A 9 -14.04 13.70 27.85
C LEU A 9 -12.80 13.90 26.98
N SER A 10 -11.59 13.76 27.54
CA SER A 10 -10.34 13.84 26.75
C SER A 10 -10.02 12.54 25.99
N LEU A 11 -10.59 11.40 26.39
CA LEU A 11 -10.39 10.10 25.72
C LEU A 11 -11.26 9.93 24.46
N TYR A 12 -12.35 10.69 24.31
CA TYR A 12 -13.22 10.66 23.12
C TYR A 12 -12.80 11.60 22.00
N SER A 13 -11.80 12.46 22.23
CA SER A 13 -11.35 13.47 21.25
C SER A 13 -10.15 13.03 20.41
N ILE A 14 -9.61 11.83 20.62
CA ILE A 14 -8.40 11.34 19.92
C ILE A 14 -8.73 10.47 18.68
N THR A 15 -10.01 10.20 18.39
CA THR A 15 -10.42 9.47 17.18
C THR A 15 -10.64 10.36 15.95
N ILE A 16 -10.22 11.63 15.99
CA ILE A 16 -10.59 12.62 14.98
C ILE A 16 -9.52 12.64 13.87
N ASN A 17 -9.89 12.17 12.66
CA ASN A 17 -9.13 12.21 11.38
C ASN A 17 -8.16 11.06 11.06
N ALA A 18 -8.28 9.87 11.66
CA ALA A 18 -7.48 8.73 11.22
C ALA A 18 -7.99 8.18 9.87
N GLN A 19 -7.10 8.12 8.88
CA GLN A 19 -7.31 7.45 7.61
C GLN A 19 -7.24 5.93 7.84
N GLU A 20 -8.10 5.16 7.19
CA GLU A 20 -8.11 3.70 7.33
C GLU A 20 -8.06 3.04 5.96
N ILE A 21 -7.20 2.03 5.82
CA ILE A 21 -7.28 1.05 4.73
C ILE A 21 -7.88 -0.22 5.31
N LYS A 22 -8.89 -0.78 4.65
CA LYS A 22 -9.50 -2.05 5.03
C LYS A 22 -9.41 -3.02 3.86
N ILE A 23 -8.92 -4.22 4.12
CA ILE A 23 -8.98 -5.31 3.15
C ILE A 23 -10.34 -5.99 3.32
N LEU A 24 -11.12 -6.02 2.25
CA LEU A 24 -12.45 -6.61 2.20
C LEU A 24 -12.40 -8.08 1.80
N ASN A 25 -11.56 -8.38 0.81
CA ASN A 25 -11.41 -9.70 0.25
C ASN A 25 -10.02 -9.83 -0.41
N THR A 26 -9.64 -11.06 -0.69
CA THR A 26 -8.42 -11.38 -1.44
C THR A 26 -8.73 -12.41 -2.52
N LYS A 27 -8.07 -12.31 -3.66
CA LYS A 27 -8.05 -13.36 -4.67
C LYS A 27 -6.61 -13.81 -4.90
N GLU A 28 -6.37 -15.11 -4.73
CA GLU A 28 -5.08 -15.74 -4.94
C GLU A 28 -4.89 -16.10 -6.42
N TYR A 29 -3.66 -15.94 -6.90
CA TYR A 29 -3.20 -16.36 -8.22
C TYR A 29 -1.86 -17.08 -8.07
N LEU A 30 -1.61 -18.09 -8.92
CA LEU A 30 -0.30 -18.72 -9.05
C LEU A 30 0.29 -18.29 -10.40
N ARG A 31 1.47 -17.68 -10.37
CA ARG A 31 2.17 -17.23 -11.56
C ARG A 31 3.64 -17.60 -11.45
N ASN A 32 4.14 -18.37 -12.41
CA ASN A 32 5.55 -18.80 -12.47
C ASN A 32 6.05 -19.45 -11.16
N GLY A 33 5.21 -20.21 -10.46
CA GLY A 33 5.56 -20.86 -9.17
C GLY A 33 5.50 -19.93 -7.95
N SER A 34 5.21 -18.64 -8.16
CA SER A 34 5.00 -17.66 -7.09
C SER A 34 3.51 -17.46 -6.81
N LYS A 35 3.17 -17.33 -5.52
CA LYS A 35 1.82 -16.96 -5.11
C LYS A 35 1.67 -15.45 -5.14
N GLU A 36 0.62 -14.96 -5.79
CA GLU A 36 0.28 -13.53 -5.88
C GLU A 36 -1.14 -13.30 -5.35
N PHE A 37 -1.41 -12.11 -4.81
CA PHE A 37 -2.73 -11.74 -4.32
C PHE A 37 -3.20 -10.43 -4.95
N ILE A 38 -4.47 -10.41 -5.37
CA ILE A 38 -5.21 -9.17 -5.55
C ILE A 38 -6.01 -8.92 -4.28
N LEU A 39 -5.71 -7.81 -3.60
CA LEU A 39 -6.45 -7.35 -2.43
C LEU A 39 -7.55 -6.40 -2.89
N PHE A 40 -8.78 -6.69 -2.49
CA PHE A 40 -9.91 -5.78 -2.67
C PHE A 40 -10.02 -4.93 -1.42
N CYS A 41 -9.77 -3.64 -1.55
CA CYS A 41 -9.57 -2.73 -0.45
C CYS A 41 -10.58 -1.58 -0.44
N GLU A 42 -10.76 -0.99 0.74
CA GLU A 42 -11.43 0.29 0.96
C GLU A 42 -10.46 1.26 1.62
N LEU A 43 -10.37 2.47 1.08
CA LEU A 43 -9.72 3.61 1.70
C LEU A 43 -10.82 4.51 2.27
N LYS A 44 -10.85 4.66 3.59
CA LYS A 44 -11.79 5.54 4.29
C LYS A 44 -11.10 6.83 4.66
N ASN A 45 -11.60 7.94 4.12
CA ASN A 45 -11.16 9.28 4.44
C ASN A 45 -12.05 9.94 5.48
N ASN A 46 -11.55 10.06 6.70
CA ASN A 46 -12.26 10.72 7.81
C ASN A 46 -11.79 12.16 8.06
N SER A 47 -11.04 12.76 7.14
CA SER A 47 -10.55 14.13 7.25
C SER A 47 -11.36 15.10 6.39
N LYS A 48 -11.12 16.40 6.61
CA LYS A 48 -11.67 17.49 5.82
C LYS A 48 -10.95 17.71 4.48
N GLU A 49 -9.82 17.05 4.27
CA GLU A 49 -8.97 17.21 3.09
C GLU A 49 -9.12 16.02 2.15
N THR A 50 -8.95 16.24 0.85
CA THR A 50 -8.79 15.16 -0.12
C THR A 50 -7.46 14.46 0.14
N ILE A 51 -7.46 13.14 0.16
CA ILE A 51 -6.22 12.36 0.22
C ILE A 51 -5.90 11.80 -1.17
N ILE A 52 -4.63 11.87 -1.53
CA ILE A 52 -4.09 11.29 -2.76
C ILE A 52 -3.08 10.23 -2.36
N LEU A 53 -3.29 8.98 -2.76
CA LEU A 53 -2.32 7.90 -2.60
C LEU A 53 -1.84 7.43 -3.97
N PRO A 54 -0.54 7.21 -4.18
CA PRO A 54 -0.07 6.50 -5.36
C PRO A 54 -0.52 5.03 -5.29
N LEU A 55 -0.78 4.42 -6.43
CA LEU A 55 -0.87 2.97 -6.59
C LEU A 55 0.42 2.48 -7.24
N PRO A 56 0.89 1.26 -6.90
CA PRO A 56 2.03 0.71 -7.57
C PRO A 56 1.81 0.56 -9.08
N VAL A 57 2.83 0.90 -9.88
CA VAL A 57 2.80 0.79 -11.34
C VAL A 57 3.54 -0.43 -11.85
N GLU A 58 3.04 -0.99 -12.95
CA GLU A 58 3.71 -2.06 -13.68
C GLU A 58 5.02 -1.55 -14.30
N THR A 59 6.06 -2.38 -14.23
CA THR A 59 7.25 -2.23 -15.05
C THR A 59 7.27 -3.34 -16.09
N VAL A 60 7.70 -3.01 -17.30
CA VAL A 60 8.04 -4.01 -18.31
C VAL A 60 9.37 -4.63 -17.89
N GLY A 61 9.31 -5.87 -17.38
CA GLY A 61 10.46 -6.61 -16.86
C GLY A 61 10.57 -6.58 -15.32
N ASN A 62 11.38 -7.49 -14.77
CA ASN A 62 11.43 -7.80 -13.33
C ASN A 62 12.05 -6.71 -12.43
N ASN A 63 12.45 -5.55 -12.96
CA ASN A 63 13.13 -4.51 -12.19
C ASN A 63 12.22 -3.31 -11.97
N ASN A 64 11.59 -3.30 -10.80
CA ASN A 64 10.66 -2.27 -10.42
C ASN A 64 11.38 -0.99 -9.96
N THR A 65 11.50 -0.01 -10.85
CA THR A 65 12.31 1.20 -10.63
C THR A 65 11.52 2.41 -10.15
N ASN A 66 10.19 2.33 -10.05
CA ASN A 66 9.40 3.47 -9.56
C ASN A 66 9.44 3.56 -8.04
N SER A 67 9.99 4.65 -7.49
CA SER A 67 10.15 4.80 -6.04
C SER A 67 8.82 4.74 -5.25
N PHE A 68 7.70 5.13 -5.86
CA PHE A 68 6.37 5.06 -5.22
C PHE A 68 5.87 3.64 -5.01
N ASN A 69 6.42 2.65 -5.74
CA ASN A 69 6.05 1.25 -5.54
C ASN A 69 6.53 0.73 -4.18
N TYR A 70 7.53 1.38 -3.57
CA TYR A 70 8.02 1.08 -2.22
C TYR A 70 7.25 1.78 -1.10
N PHE A 71 6.21 2.55 -1.42
CA PHE A 71 5.34 3.18 -0.40
C PHE A 71 4.44 2.16 0.28
N TYR A 72 4.36 0.93 -0.24
CA TYR A 72 3.50 -0.11 0.30
C TYR A 72 4.30 -1.33 0.73
N LEU A 73 3.84 -1.97 1.81
CA LEU A 73 4.37 -3.21 2.32
C LEU A 73 3.22 -4.14 2.68
N ILE A 74 3.48 -5.45 2.61
CA ILE A 74 2.60 -6.47 3.16
C ILE A 74 3.25 -7.08 4.39
N GLU A 75 2.50 -7.15 5.47
CA GLU A 75 2.81 -8.01 6.59
C GLU A 75 1.93 -9.27 6.51
N THR A 76 2.52 -10.43 6.78
CA THR A 76 1.83 -11.72 6.88
C THR A 76 2.00 -12.31 8.27
N PHE A 77 1.13 -13.24 8.65
CA PHE A 77 1.35 -14.06 9.85
C PHE A 77 1.08 -15.56 9.55
N PRO A 78 2.07 -16.45 9.78
CA PRO A 78 3.45 -16.17 10.22
C PRO A 78 4.26 -15.33 9.22
N ASN A 79 5.27 -14.60 9.73
CA ASN A 79 6.03 -13.59 8.97
C ASN A 79 6.99 -14.19 7.92
N ASN A 80 7.14 -15.50 7.87
CA ASN A 80 8.07 -16.21 6.98
C ASN A 80 7.45 -16.53 5.62
N ALA A 81 6.32 -15.93 5.26
CA ALA A 81 5.60 -16.24 4.02
C ALA A 81 6.28 -15.73 2.73
N PHE A 82 7.50 -15.20 2.83
CA PHE A 82 8.22 -14.61 1.71
C PHE A 82 9.54 -15.35 1.44
N ILE A 83 9.83 -15.63 0.17
CA ILE A 83 11.13 -16.12 -0.33
C ILE A 83 11.84 -14.96 -1.02
N ILE A 84 13.17 -14.91 -0.92
CA ILE A 84 14.03 -14.02 -1.70
C ILE A 84 14.74 -14.87 -2.75
N GLU A 85 14.56 -14.57 -4.03
CA GLU A 85 15.40 -15.15 -5.10
C GLU A 85 16.55 -14.19 -5.46
N GLU A 86 17.63 -14.72 -6.04
CA GLU A 86 18.71 -13.89 -6.55
C GLU A 86 18.33 -13.31 -7.92
N SER A 87 18.25 -11.98 -8.00
CA SER A 87 17.94 -11.32 -9.26
C SER A 87 19.11 -11.42 -10.23
N PRO A 88 18.88 -11.80 -11.51
CA PRO A 88 19.85 -11.51 -12.54
C PRO A 88 20.08 -9.98 -12.62
N PRO A 89 21.28 -9.53 -12.99
CA PRO A 89 21.64 -8.11 -13.01
C PRO A 89 20.64 -7.30 -13.84
N ALA A 90 20.22 -6.17 -13.28
CA ALA A 90 19.15 -5.38 -13.87
C ALA A 90 19.56 -4.81 -15.24
N ILE A 91 18.83 -5.18 -16.29
CA ILE A 91 18.89 -4.48 -17.57
C ILE A 91 18.07 -3.20 -17.40
N MET A 92 18.74 -2.04 -17.55
CA MET A 92 18.09 -0.74 -17.44
C MET A 92 17.01 -0.59 -18.52
N THR A 93 15.76 -0.83 -18.15
CA THR A 93 14.60 -0.42 -18.93
C THR A 93 14.13 0.96 -18.48
N LYS A 94 13.44 1.67 -19.37
CA LYS A 94 12.86 2.99 -19.09
C LYS A 94 11.92 2.89 -17.89
N LYS A 95 12.13 3.71 -16.86
CA LYS A 95 11.29 3.73 -15.66
C LYS A 95 9.84 4.06 -16.05
N ALA A 96 8.89 3.25 -15.59
CA ALA A 96 7.47 3.57 -15.73
C ALA A 96 7.13 4.71 -14.77
N LYS A 97 6.59 5.81 -15.30
CA LYS A 97 6.13 6.95 -14.51
C LYS A 97 4.72 6.68 -13.99
N LEU A 98 4.44 7.13 -12.77
CA LEU A 98 3.09 7.19 -12.21
C LEU A 98 2.27 8.19 -13.04
N THR A 99 1.13 7.77 -13.56
CA THR A 99 0.15 8.65 -14.22
C THR A 99 -1.09 8.80 -13.36
N SER A 100 -2.01 9.67 -13.79
CA SER A 100 -3.31 9.87 -13.16
C SER A 100 -4.15 8.58 -13.04
N ASP A 101 -3.91 7.57 -13.87
CA ASP A 101 -4.55 6.25 -13.75
C ASP A 101 -4.04 5.43 -12.56
N ASN A 102 -2.91 5.83 -11.98
CA ASN A 102 -2.22 5.13 -10.90
C ASN A 102 -2.31 5.90 -9.58
N ILE A 103 -3.34 6.72 -9.39
CA ILE A 103 -3.57 7.40 -8.10
C ILE A 103 -4.98 7.14 -7.57
N LEU A 104 -5.07 7.00 -6.25
CA LEU A 104 -6.33 7.02 -5.53
C LEU A 104 -6.62 8.44 -5.08
N ILE A 105 -7.76 9.00 -5.46
CA ILE A 105 -8.25 10.29 -4.98
C ILE A 105 -9.49 10.05 -4.12
N CYS A 106 -9.34 10.11 -2.80
CA CYS A 106 -10.44 9.89 -1.87
C CYS A 106 -10.89 11.22 -1.25
N LYS A 107 -12.12 11.62 -1.56
CA LYS A 107 -12.73 12.89 -1.11
C LYS A 107 -12.89 12.92 0.41
N PRO A 108 -12.99 14.11 1.03
CA PRO A 108 -13.29 14.26 2.45
C PRO A 108 -14.51 13.44 2.88
N PHE A 109 -14.47 12.83 4.06
CA PHE A 109 -15.57 12.07 4.66
C PHE A 109 -16.19 11.01 3.73
N SER A 110 -15.37 10.38 2.88
CA SER A 110 -15.82 9.40 1.90
C SER A 110 -15.07 8.07 2.02
N THR A 111 -15.56 7.06 1.31
CA THR A 111 -14.89 5.76 1.17
C THR A 111 -14.69 5.47 -0.30
N LEU A 112 -13.47 5.09 -0.68
CA LEU A 112 -13.09 4.72 -2.04
C LEU A 112 -12.69 3.24 -2.06
N LYS A 113 -13.29 2.46 -2.98
CA LYS A 113 -12.88 1.08 -3.23
C LYS A 113 -11.76 1.04 -4.25
N PHE A 114 -10.78 0.16 -4.04
CA PHE A 114 -9.68 -0.04 -4.97
C PHE A 114 -9.15 -1.46 -4.91
N ASN A 115 -8.47 -1.88 -5.97
CA ASN A 115 -7.76 -3.14 -6.02
C ASN A 115 -6.26 -2.88 -5.84
N PHE A 116 -5.59 -3.75 -5.12
CA PHE A 116 -4.16 -3.69 -4.88
C PHE A 116 -3.52 -5.03 -5.26
N ASP A 117 -2.71 -5.04 -6.30
CA ASP A 117 -2.01 -6.23 -6.75
C ASP A 117 -0.65 -6.32 -6.05
N THR A 118 -0.45 -7.39 -5.26
CA THR A 118 0.75 -7.54 -4.44
C THR A 118 2.01 -7.79 -5.26
N LYS A 119 1.92 -8.19 -6.53
CA LYS A 119 3.11 -8.45 -7.37
C LYS A 119 3.95 -7.20 -7.64
N TYR A 120 3.41 -6.01 -7.38
CA TYR A 120 4.10 -4.74 -7.63
C TYR A 120 4.87 -4.20 -6.42
N ILE A 121 4.75 -4.83 -5.25
CA ILE A 121 5.45 -4.43 -4.01
C ILE A 121 6.46 -5.46 -3.53
N THR A 122 6.50 -6.62 -4.16
CA THR A 122 7.52 -7.65 -4.00
C THR A 122 8.85 -7.08 -4.52
N LYS A 123 9.52 -6.32 -3.66
CA LYS A 123 10.84 -5.73 -3.89
C LYS A 123 11.86 -6.84 -4.14
N ASN A 124 12.76 -6.68 -5.12
CA ASN A 124 13.96 -7.51 -5.28
C ASN A 124 13.70 -9.02 -5.15
N ASP A 125 12.84 -9.57 -6.01
CA ASP A 125 12.50 -11.01 -6.03
C ASP A 125 11.98 -11.57 -4.70
N VAL A 126 11.35 -10.72 -3.87
CA VAL A 126 10.67 -11.15 -2.66
C VAL A 126 9.28 -11.64 -3.00
N TYR A 127 9.07 -12.94 -3.17
CA TYR A 127 7.78 -13.52 -3.56
C TYR A 127 7.07 -14.20 -2.39
N PHE A 128 5.75 -14.38 -2.47
CA PHE A 128 5.10 -15.24 -1.48
C PHE A 128 5.47 -16.70 -1.75
N ASP A 129 5.97 -17.38 -0.70
CA ASP A 129 6.26 -18.81 -0.73
C ASP A 129 4.96 -19.60 -0.91
N ASP A 130 4.84 -20.34 -2.02
CA ASP A 130 3.67 -21.15 -2.32
C ASP A 130 3.51 -22.34 -1.34
N LYS A 131 4.60 -22.75 -0.67
CA LYS A 131 4.62 -23.81 0.34
C LYS A 131 4.20 -23.31 1.72
N ILE A 132 4.31 -22.01 2.00
CA ILE A 132 3.98 -21.45 3.31
C ILE A 132 2.54 -20.91 3.33
N LYS A 133 1.70 -21.57 4.14
CA LYS A 133 0.33 -21.11 4.38
C LYS A 133 0.29 -20.06 5.47
N PHE A 134 0.25 -18.79 5.09
CA PHE A 134 -0.05 -17.72 6.03
C PHE A 134 -1.55 -17.55 6.25
N LYS A 135 -1.93 -17.20 7.48
CA LYS A 135 -3.34 -17.11 7.91
C LYS A 135 -3.87 -15.69 7.85
N HIS A 136 -2.97 -14.71 7.95
CA HIS A 136 -3.33 -13.32 8.00
C HIS A 136 -2.42 -12.45 7.16
N LEU A 137 -2.98 -11.36 6.65
CA LEU A 137 -2.27 -10.35 5.88
C LEU A 137 -2.75 -8.94 6.21
N ALA A 138 -1.84 -7.97 6.20
CA ALA A 138 -2.13 -6.55 6.35
C ALA A 138 -1.39 -5.73 5.29
N LEU A 139 -2.07 -4.73 4.74
CA LEU A 139 -1.51 -3.75 3.81
C LEU A 139 -1.08 -2.51 4.58
N ILE A 140 0.14 -2.05 4.32
CA ILE A 140 0.72 -0.89 4.99
C ILE A 140 1.14 0.11 3.94
N TYR A 141 0.49 1.26 3.92
CA TYR A 141 0.99 2.47 3.28
C TYR A 141 1.98 3.15 4.23
N ARG A 142 3.24 3.26 3.83
CA ARG A 142 4.33 3.92 4.55
C ARG A 142 5.10 4.80 3.56
N PRO A 143 4.65 6.05 3.34
CA PRO A 143 5.34 6.98 2.48
C PRO A 143 6.69 7.36 3.09
N PHE A 144 7.63 7.72 2.23
CA PHE A 144 8.89 8.33 2.59
C PHE A 144 9.13 9.57 1.72
N ASP A 145 10.00 10.45 2.17
CA ASP A 145 10.31 11.67 1.44
C ASP A 145 11.16 11.33 0.21
N LEU A 146 10.71 11.83 -0.95
CA LEU A 146 11.44 11.77 -2.21
C LEU A 146 12.01 13.15 -2.52
N THR A 147 13.20 13.18 -3.11
CA THR A 147 13.78 14.41 -3.64
C THR A 147 12.96 14.92 -4.82
N ASP A 148 13.10 16.20 -5.16
CA ASP A 148 12.40 16.77 -6.32
C ASP A 148 12.87 16.15 -7.66
N GLU A 149 14.11 15.69 -7.71
CA GLU A 149 14.65 14.91 -8.84
C GLU A 149 13.94 13.55 -8.93
N GLU A 150 13.83 12.82 -7.82
CA GLU A 150 13.11 11.54 -7.78
C GLU A 150 11.63 11.72 -8.18
N LYS A 151 10.97 12.79 -7.75
CA LYS A 151 9.59 13.08 -8.18
C LYS A 151 9.50 13.28 -9.69
N LYS A 152 10.41 14.05 -10.30
CA LYS A 152 10.43 14.28 -11.76
C LYS A 152 10.71 13.01 -12.56
N GLU A 153 11.54 12.12 -12.02
CA GLU A 153 11.82 10.82 -12.64
C GLU A 153 10.64 9.85 -12.55
N ASN A 154 9.92 9.85 -11.43
CA ASN A 154 8.91 8.85 -11.10
C ASN A 154 7.46 9.28 -11.43
N LEU A 155 7.19 10.57 -11.65
CA LEU A 155 5.86 11.12 -11.93
C LEU A 155 5.75 11.60 -13.38
N SER A 156 4.56 11.46 -13.97
CA SER A 156 4.18 12.21 -15.17
C SER A 156 4.05 13.70 -14.87
N ASP A 157 4.15 14.54 -15.89
CA ASP A 157 4.15 16.01 -15.75
C ASP A 157 2.87 16.53 -15.06
N GLU A 158 1.73 15.86 -15.29
CA GLU A 158 0.45 16.19 -14.64
C GLU A 158 0.47 15.97 -13.11
N LEU A 159 1.36 15.12 -12.60
CA LEU A 159 1.43 14.74 -11.19
C LEU A 159 2.60 15.36 -10.43
N VAL A 160 3.55 16.04 -11.10
CA VAL A 160 4.77 16.59 -10.46
C VAL A 160 4.46 17.47 -9.24
N ASN A 161 3.35 18.21 -9.28
CA ASN A 161 2.91 19.10 -8.19
C ASN A 161 1.87 18.46 -7.26
N SER A 162 1.60 17.15 -7.36
CA SER A 162 0.62 16.46 -6.52
C SER A 162 1.10 16.37 -5.07
N ASN A 163 0.17 16.65 -4.14
CA ASN A 163 0.44 16.49 -2.71
C ASN A 163 -0.05 15.12 -2.21
N PHE A 164 0.82 14.12 -2.29
CA PHE A 164 0.52 12.79 -1.77
C PHE A 164 0.40 12.79 -0.24
N TYR A 165 -0.45 11.91 0.29
CA TYR A 165 -0.65 11.77 1.72
C TYR A 165 0.64 11.29 2.40
N LYS A 166 1.07 11.98 3.47
CA LYS A 166 2.41 11.77 4.07
C LYS A 166 2.42 10.93 5.35
N LYS A 167 1.27 10.44 5.81
CA LYS A 167 1.21 9.65 7.06
C LYS A 167 1.02 8.17 6.76
N LYS A 168 1.58 7.33 7.62
CA LYS A 168 1.40 5.89 7.57
C LYS A 168 -0.08 5.52 7.74
N ILE A 169 -0.56 4.58 6.93
CA ILE A 169 -1.86 3.93 7.11
C ILE A 169 -1.62 2.42 7.13
N LYS A 170 -2.05 1.74 8.20
CA LYS A 170 -1.95 0.28 8.32
C LYS A 170 -3.35 -0.30 8.38
N SER A 171 -3.63 -1.26 7.51
CA SER A 171 -4.88 -2.00 7.58
C SER A 171 -4.91 -2.87 8.84
N LYS A 172 -6.13 -3.15 9.32
CA LYS A 172 -6.31 -4.27 10.24
C LYS A 172 -5.87 -5.56 9.55
N SER A 173 -5.45 -6.52 10.37
CA SER A 173 -5.09 -7.86 9.91
C SER A 173 -6.31 -8.55 9.32
N PHE A 174 -6.21 -8.98 8.06
CA PHE A 174 -7.25 -9.69 7.32
C PHE A 174 -6.97 -11.19 7.40
N SER A 175 -7.98 -11.99 7.76
CA SER A 175 -7.85 -13.44 7.77
C SER A 175 -8.09 -14.00 6.37
N ILE A 176 -7.10 -14.72 5.84
CA ILE A 176 -7.27 -15.48 4.61
C ILE A 176 -8.10 -16.72 4.95
N LYS A 177 -9.33 -16.75 4.41
CA LYS A 177 -10.16 -17.95 4.48
C LYS A 177 -9.46 -19.06 3.68
N LYS A 178 -9.49 -20.30 4.19
CA LYS A 178 -9.08 -21.46 3.39
C LYS A 178 -9.97 -21.52 2.16
N THR A 179 -9.37 -21.35 0.98
CA THR A 179 -9.92 -21.83 -0.29
C THR A 179 -9.83 -23.35 -0.34
#